data_AF-A0A2S7PYS0-F1
#
_entry.id   AF-A0A2S7PYS0-F1
#
_cell.length_a   1.000
_cell.length_b   1.000
_cell.length_c   1.000
_cell.angle_alpha   90.00
_cell.angle_beta   90.00
_cell.angle_gamma   90.00
#
_symmetry.space_group_name_H-M   'P 1'
#
loop_
_entity.id
_entity.type
_entity.pdbx_description
1 polymer ?
#
loop_
_entity_poly.entity_id
_entity_poly.type
_entity_poly.pdbx_seq_one_letter_code
_entity_poly.pdbx_strand_id
1 'polypeptide(L)'
;MLGSVKQYDVSLLSDFDDTITVNHKVASSWEKLRQNLKRSIRATLLPWLICTSLFIWILVPSRSPMREREVFLQLTYSPVQHLLEYEVRKFRLGLGDDITEYQGEPSPELDERWNSLYSMGITKVPLEVAKKLPNQTIIFPHDEKREYLIEIDNMIRKALRPDYYHNTMPGDDELFGVHHIDHCVDAIRQSLMCTVDVSVLTWGWDEGRRMHLEKGTVLHTCRNFDKVRDWAREHMVTEGFDSGFREMNYPLDRDTWLAGYNGE
;
A
#
# COMPACT_ATOMS: atom_id res chain seq x y z
N MET A 1 -53.73 -5.81 -107.30
CA MET A 1 -52.77 -6.79 -106.79
C MET A 1 -52.80 -6.72 -105.27
N LEU A 2 -53.46 -7.67 -104.61
CA LEU A 2 -53.52 -7.75 -103.15
C LEU A 2 -52.54 -8.85 -102.70
N GLY A 3 -51.50 -8.45 -101.96
CA GLY A 3 -50.47 -9.35 -101.45
C GLY A 3 -50.91 -10.07 -100.18
N SER A 4 -50.63 -11.38 -100.14
CA SER A 4 -50.85 -12.30 -99.01
C SER A 4 -49.90 -12.00 -97.85
N VAL A 5 -50.43 -11.76 -96.64
CA VAL A 5 -49.67 -11.72 -95.39
C VAL A 5 -49.52 -13.15 -94.85
N LYS A 6 -48.28 -13.61 -94.65
CA LYS A 6 -47.96 -14.91 -94.04
C LYS A 6 -48.30 -14.91 -92.55
N GLN A 7 -48.98 -15.95 -92.10
CA GLN A 7 -49.24 -16.26 -90.70
C GLN A 7 -47.96 -16.88 -90.11
N TYR A 8 -47.38 -16.25 -89.08
CA TYR A 8 -46.23 -16.80 -88.35
C TYR A 8 -46.71 -17.77 -87.27
N ASP A 9 -45.95 -18.84 -87.08
CA ASP A 9 -46.24 -19.95 -86.17
C ASP A 9 -46.05 -19.52 -84.69
N VAL A 10 -47.14 -19.58 -83.93
CA VAL A 10 -47.25 -19.10 -82.53
C VAL A 10 -46.66 -20.11 -81.53
N SER A 11 -46.32 -21.33 -81.98
CA SER A 11 -45.78 -22.40 -81.13
C SER A 11 -44.42 -22.06 -80.50
N LEU A 12 -43.52 -21.40 -81.25
CA LEU A 12 -42.18 -21.02 -80.78
C LEU A 12 -42.18 -19.98 -79.64
N LEU A 13 -43.23 -19.18 -79.51
CA LEU A 13 -43.36 -18.21 -78.41
C LEU A 13 -43.79 -18.89 -77.09
N SER A 14 -44.52 -20.01 -77.16
CA SER A 14 -44.93 -20.76 -75.97
C SER A 14 -43.75 -21.49 -75.31
N ASP A 15 -42.86 -22.10 -76.10
CA ASP A 15 -41.67 -22.79 -75.59
C ASP A 15 -40.69 -21.82 -74.90
N PHE A 16 -40.59 -20.58 -75.37
CA PHE A 16 -39.71 -19.57 -74.77
C PHE A 16 -40.24 -19.09 -73.40
N ASP A 17 -41.54 -18.90 -73.27
CA ASP A 17 -42.20 -18.50 -72.02
C ASP A 17 -42.14 -19.62 -70.96
N ASP A 18 -42.28 -20.87 -71.39
CA ASP A 18 -42.09 -22.05 -70.54
C ASP A 18 -40.65 -22.19 -70.03
N THR A 19 -39.66 -21.89 -70.88
CA THR A 19 -38.24 -21.94 -70.48
C THR A 19 -37.89 -20.83 -69.46
N ILE A 20 -38.44 -19.63 -69.62
CA ILE A 20 -38.25 -18.50 -68.68
C ILE A 20 -38.92 -18.79 -67.34
N THR A 21 -40.15 -19.32 -67.35
CA THR A 21 -40.88 -19.64 -66.12
C THR A 21 -40.23 -20.79 -65.33
N VAL A 22 -39.66 -21.80 -66.01
CA VAL A 22 -38.87 -22.85 -65.36
C VAL A 22 -37.60 -22.28 -64.72
N ASN A 23 -36.84 -21.43 -65.43
CA ASN A 23 -35.64 -20.81 -64.89
C ASN A 23 -35.93 -19.90 -63.69
N HIS A 24 -37.03 -19.15 -63.70
CA HIS A 24 -37.46 -18.33 -62.57
C HIS A 24 -37.90 -19.16 -61.35
N LYS A 25 -38.59 -20.28 -61.57
CA LYS A 25 -38.94 -21.24 -60.49
C LYS A 25 -37.70 -21.87 -59.87
N VAL A 26 -36.71 -22.24 -60.68
CA VAL A 26 -35.43 -22.78 -60.21
C VAL A 26 -34.68 -21.72 -59.40
N ALA A 27 -34.53 -20.50 -59.91
CA ALA A 27 -33.87 -19.40 -59.20
C ALA A 27 -34.52 -19.09 -57.84
N SER A 28 -35.86 -18.97 -57.79
CA SER A 28 -36.59 -18.73 -56.54
C SER A 28 -36.51 -19.89 -55.54
N SER A 29 -36.39 -21.13 -56.03
CA SER A 29 -36.13 -22.31 -55.20
C SER A 29 -34.74 -22.26 -54.56
N TRP A 30 -33.70 -21.92 -55.33
CA TRP A 30 -32.35 -21.73 -54.81
C TRP A 30 -32.27 -20.58 -53.79
N GLU A 31 -32.99 -19.48 -54.01
CA GLU A 31 -33.08 -18.35 -53.08
C GLU A 31 -33.68 -18.79 -51.73
N LYS A 32 -34.79 -19.56 -51.77
CA LYS A 32 -35.44 -20.13 -50.59
C LYS A 32 -34.54 -21.13 -49.87
N LEU A 33 -33.83 -21.99 -50.60
CA LEU A 33 -32.89 -22.95 -50.03
C LEU A 33 -31.75 -22.23 -49.30
N ARG A 34 -31.20 -21.17 -49.91
CA ARG A 34 -30.14 -20.33 -49.35
C ARG A 34 -30.59 -19.60 -48.10
N GLN A 35 -31.83 -19.10 -48.07
CA GLN A 35 -32.42 -18.46 -46.89
C GLN A 35 -32.68 -19.47 -45.76
N ASN A 36 -33.20 -20.64 -46.07
CA ASN A 36 -33.44 -21.71 -45.09
C ASN A 36 -32.12 -22.25 -44.52
N LEU A 37 -31.08 -22.39 -45.35
CA LEU A 37 -29.74 -22.78 -44.92
C LEU A 37 -29.14 -21.71 -43.99
N LYS A 38 -29.23 -20.41 -44.34
CA LYS A 38 -28.79 -19.32 -43.46
C LYS A 38 -29.54 -19.30 -42.12
N ARG A 39 -30.85 -19.58 -42.12
CA ARG A 39 -31.67 -19.68 -40.89
C ARG A 39 -31.26 -20.88 -40.05
N SER A 40 -31.05 -22.03 -40.66
CA SER A 40 -30.61 -23.26 -39.99
C SER A 40 -29.22 -23.12 -39.40
N ILE A 41 -28.27 -22.56 -40.15
CA ILE A 41 -26.91 -22.24 -39.67
C ILE A 41 -26.95 -21.26 -38.49
N ARG A 42 -27.78 -20.20 -38.56
CA ARG A 42 -27.94 -19.26 -37.44
C ARG A 42 -28.59 -19.91 -36.21
N ALA A 43 -29.56 -20.80 -36.40
CA ALA A 43 -30.23 -21.49 -35.28
C ALA A 43 -29.33 -22.55 -34.61
N THR A 44 -28.32 -23.06 -35.32
CA THR A 44 -27.46 -24.15 -34.83
C THR A 44 -26.05 -23.69 -34.47
N LEU A 45 -25.34 -22.94 -35.31
CA LEU A 45 -23.95 -22.55 -35.01
C LEU A 45 -23.84 -21.37 -34.04
N LEU A 46 -24.79 -20.42 -34.08
CA LEU A 46 -24.72 -19.22 -33.25
C LEU A 46 -24.81 -19.53 -31.74
N PRO A 47 -25.73 -20.40 -31.26
CA PRO A 47 -25.78 -20.77 -29.85
C PRO A 47 -24.51 -21.48 -29.39
N TRP A 48 -23.95 -22.36 -30.22
CA TRP A 48 -22.71 -23.06 -29.89
C TRP A 48 -21.52 -22.10 -29.80
N LEU A 49 -21.40 -21.13 -30.72
CA LEU A 49 -20.37 -20.10 -30.63
C LEU A 49 -20.50 -19.26 -29.35
N ILE A 50 -21.71 -18.88 -28.97
CA ILE A 50 -21.99 -18.15 -27.72
C ILE A 50 -21.66 -19.01 -26.49
N CYS A 51 -22.06 -20.28 -26.48
CA CYS A 51 -21.73 -21.19 -25.38
C CYS A 51 -20.23 -21.43 -25.27
N THR A 52 -19.51 -21.58 -26.38
CA THR A 52 -18.04 -21.74 -26.36
C THR A 52 -17.33 -20.47 -25.91
N SER A 53 -17.78 -19.28 -26.29
CA SER A 53 -17.18 -18.03 -25.82
C SER A 53 -17.44 -17.80 -24.33
N LEU A 54 -18.64 -18.12 -23.83
CA LEU A 54 -18.97 -18.09 -22.41
C LEU A 54 -18.16 -19.13 -21.63
N PHE A 55 -18.00 -20.34 -22.17
CA PHE A 55 -17.21 -21.40 -21.56
C PHE A 55 -15.72 -21.03 -21.49
N ILE A 56 -15.17 -20.43 -22.55
CA ILE A 56 -13.81 -19.88 -22.54
C ILE A 56 -13.70 -18.75 -21.53
N TRP A 57 -14.69 -17.86 -21.41
CA TRP A 57 -14.69 -16.78 -20.42
C TRP A 57 -14.76 -17.29 -18.97
N ILE A 58 -15.43 -18.41 -18.73
CA ILE A 58 -15.50 -19.08 -17.41
C ILE A 58 -14.21 -19.86 -17.10
N LEU A 59 -13.63 -20.54 -18.10
CA LEU A 59 -12.44 -21.38 -17.93
C LEU A 59 -11.12 -20.62 -18.01
N VAL A 60 -11.07 -19.49 -18.70
CA VAL A 60 -9.99 -18.53 -18.54
C VAL A 60 -10.24 -17.96 -17.15
N PRO A 61 -9.49 -18.38 -16.12
CA PRO A 61 -9.60 -17.71 -14.85
C PRO A 61 -9.31 -16.26 -15.18
N SER A 62 -10.17 -15.35 -14.76
CA SER A 62 -9.74 -13.97 -14.58
C SER A 62 -8.54 -14.08 -13.63
N ARG A 63 -7.35 -14.21 -14.22
CA ARG A 63 -6.10 -13.84 -13.58
C ARG A 63 -6.19 -12.32 -13.51
N SER A 64 -7.17 -11.79 -12.78
CA SER A 64 -6.81 -10.71 -11.87
C SER A 64 -5.60 -11.31 -11.16
N PRO A 65 -4.39 -10.77 -11.35
CA PRO A 65 -3.32 -11.15 -10.46
C PRO A 65 -3.95 -11.09 -9.09
N MET A 66 -3.84 -12.16 -8.29
CA MET A 66 -3.91 -11.98 -6.86
C MET A 66 -2.84 -10.92 -6.64
N ARG A 67 -3.27 -9.67 -6.61
CA ARG A 67 -2.46 -8.55 -6.20
C ARG A 67 -2.21 -8.97 -4.78
N GLU A 68 -1.05 -9.55 -4.54
CA GLU A 68 -0.41 -9.54 -3.25
C GLU A 68 -0.64 -8.14 -2.75
N ARG A 69 -1.68 -7.99 -1.94
CA ARG A 69 -2.06 -6.70 -1.41
C ARG A 69 -0.91 -6.45 -0.46
N GLU A 70 0.02 -5.59 -0.86
CA GLU A 70 1.15 -5.19 -0.03
C GLU A 70 0.61 -5.02 1.38
N VAL A 71 1.03 -5.91 2.28
CA VAL A 71 0.27 -6.25 3.50
C VAL A 71 0.07 -5.02 4.39
N PHE A 72 0.91 -3.99 4.21
CA PHE A 72 0.60 -2.62 4.61
C PHE A 72 1.07 -1.62 3.53
N LEU A 73 0.12 -0.98 2.84
CA LEU A 73 0.44 0.11 1.92
C LEU A 73 0.74 1.38 2.72
N GLN A 74 1.96 1.92 2.62
CA GLN A 74 2.23 3.25 3.14
C GLN A 74 1.62 4.29 2.19
N LEU A 75 0.63 5.03 2.68
CA LEU A 75 -0.10 6.03 1.88
C LEU A 75 0.61 7.39 1.83
N THR A 76 1.45 7.68 2.82
CA THR A 76 2.23 8.91 2.89
C THR A 76 3.67 8.64 2.45
N TYR A 77 4.32 9.67 1.88
CA TYR A 77 5.73 9.55 1.57
C TYR A 77 6.55 9.39 2.85
N SER A 78 7.53 8.47 2.80
CA SER A 78 8.55 8.29 3.83
C SER A 78 9.91 8.07 3.15
N PRO A 79 11.02 8.67 3.64
CA PRO A 79 12.35 8.45 3.07
C PRO A 79 12.77 6.97 3.10
N VAL A 80 12.34 6.23 4.12
CA VAL A 80 12.68 4.81 4.31
C VAL A 80 11.67 3.86 3.65
N GLN A 81 10.77 4.37 2.82
CA GLN A 81 9.74 3.54 2.18
C GLN A 81 10.32 2.36 1.38
N HIS A 82 11.49 2.57 0.77
CA HIS A 82 12.19 1.56 -0.01
C HIS A 82 12.83 0.44 0.84
N LEU A 83 12.94 0.64 2.16
CA LEU A 83 13.46 -0.34 3.12
C LEU A 83 12.34 -1.16 3.78
N LEU A 84 11.09 -0.91 3.40
CA LEU A 84 9.92 -1.52 4.03
C LEU A 84 9.85 -3.00 3.69
N GLU A 85 10.28 -3.82 4.64
CA GLU A 85 10.17 -5.27 4.59
C GLU A 85 9.35 -5.79 5.76
N TYR A 86 8.65 -6.91 5.53
CA TYR A 86 7.81 -7.56 6.53
C TYR A 86 8.42 -8.86 6.99
N GLU A 87 8.33 -9.11 8.29
CA GLU A 87 8.78 -10.35 8.89
C GLU A 87 7.80 -10.82 9.96
N VAL A 88 7.80 -12.13 10.20
CA VAL A 88 7.00 -12.72 11.26
C VAL A 88 7.84 -12.78 12.52
N ARG A 89 7.40 -12.09 13.59
CA ARG A 89 8.03 -12.20 14.92
C ARG A 89 7.08 -12.89 15.88
N LYS A 90 7.62 -13.78 16.69
CA LYS A 90 6.90 -14.37 17.83
C LYS A 90 7.10 -13.47 19.03
N PHE A 91 6.03 -12.91 19.59
CA PHE A 91 6.16 -12.07 20.77
C PHE A 91 6.39 -12.95 22.01
N ARG A 92 7.16 -12.43 22.96
CA ARG A 92 7.26 -12.99 24.32
C ARG A 92 6.18 -12.38 25.19
N LEU A 93 5.71 -13.14 26.17
CA LEU A 93 4.65 -12.67 27.07
C LEU A 93 5.14 -11.56 27.99
N GLY A 94 6.42 -11.58 28.36
CA GLY A 94 7.02 -10.56 29.22
C GLY A 94 6.59 -10.65 30.69
N LEU A 95 6.08 -11.81 31.13
CA LEU A 95 5.60 -12.07 32.49
C LEU A 95 6.25 -13.32 33.09
N GLY A 96 6.46 -13.32 34.40
CA GLY A 96 7.10 -14.42 35.11
C GLY A 96 8.55 -14.61 34.65
N ASP A 97 8.89 -15.82 34.24
CA ASP A 97 10.24 -16.16 33.75
C ASP A 97 10.44 -15.86 32.25
N ASP A 98 9.37 -15.55 31.50
CA ASP A 98 9.43 -15.22 30.06
C ASP A 98 9.66 -13.71 29.83
N ILE A 99 10.62 -13.14 30.55
CA ILE A 99 11.05 -11.75 30.36
C ILE A 99 11.98 -11.62 29.15
N THR A 100 11.91 -10.47 28.50
CA THR A 100 12.83 -10.09 27.42
C THR A 100 14.09 -9.44 27.97
N GLU A 101 15.14 -9.37 27.15
CA GLU A 101 16.39 -8.66 27.50
C GLU A 101 16.23 -7.15 27.70
N TYR A 102 15.06 -6.61 27.35
CA TYR A 102 14.67 -5.21 27.49
C TYR A 102 13.84 -4.93 28.75
N GLN A 103 13.62 -5.94 29.59
CA GLN A 103 12.89 -5.85 30.86
C GLN A 103 13.82 -6.07 32.05
N GLY A 104 13.46 -5.52 33.21
CA GLY A 104 14.16 -5.72 34.46
C GLY A 104 14.39 -4.42 35.23
N GLU A 105 15.18 -4.52 36.30
CA GLU A 105 15.62 -3.36 37.07
C GLU A 105 16.56 -2.46 36.24
N PRO A 106 16.50 -1.13 36.42
CA PRO A 106 17.38 -0.18 35.77
C PRO A 106 18.84 -0.54 36.02
N SER A 107 19.61 -0.59 34.94
CA SER A 107 21.04 -0.88 34.98
C SER A 107 21.72 -0.26 33.77
N PRO A 108 23.03 0.03 33.83
CA PRO A 108 23.78 0.54 32.68
C PRO A 108 23.68 -0.35 31.44
N GLU A 109 23.65 -1.68 31.62
CA GLU A 109 23.50 -2.64 30.52
C GLU A 109 22.11 -2.54 29.87
N LEU A 110 21.06 -2.46 30.68
CA LEU A 110 19.70 -2.28 30.17
C LEU A 110 19.56 -0.93 29.45
N ASP A 111 20.14 0.14 29.99
CA ASP A 111 20.18 1.45 29.35
C ASP A 111 20.90 1.40 28.00
N GLU A 112 22.04 0.72 27.91
CA GLU A 112 22.78 0.55 26.65
C GLU A 112 21.96 -0.22 25.60
N ARG A 113 21.27 -1.30 26.01
CA ARG A 113 20.37 -2.03 25.10
C ARG A 113 19.28 -1.13 24.53
N TRP A 114 18.65 -0.33 25.37
CA TRP A 114 17.61 0.62 24.93
C TRP A 114 18.18 1.76 24.08
N ASN A 115 19.34 2.31 24.46
CA ASN A 115 20.03 3.34 23.69
C ASN A 115 20.41 2.79 22.31
N SER A 116 20.86 1.54 22.20
CA SER A 116 21.22 0.94 20.90
C SER A 116 20.03 0.85 19.93
N LEU A 117 18.79 0.76 20.44
CA LEU A 117 17.58 0.75 19.63
C LEU A 117 17.14 2.15 19.18
N TYR A 118 17.27 3.15 20.04
CA TYR A 118 16.65 4.48 19.87
C TYR A 118 17.63 5.66 19.93
N SER A 119 18.95 5.44 19.91
CA SER A 119 19.98 6.50 19.81
C SER A 119 20.01 7.16 18.42
N MET A 120 18.85 7.27 17.77
CA MET A 120 18.70 7.87 16.45
C MET A 120 18.35 9.36 16.55
N GLY A 121 17.94 9.83 17.73
CA GLY A 121 17.75 11.24 18.08
C GLY A 121 17.15 12.08 16.94
N ILE A 122 17.77 13.23 16.70
CA ILE A 122 17.50 14.05 15.54
C ILE A 122 18.31 13.48 14.35
N THR A 123 17.64 13.28 13.22
CA THR A 123 18.21 12.76 11.95
C THR A 123 18.22 13.84 10.88
N LYS A 124 19.29 13.93 10.08
CA LYS A 124 19.44 14.84 8.93
C LYS A 124 18.92 14.19 7.65
N VAL A 125 18.14 14.93 6.86
CA VAL A 125 17.68 14.52 5.54
C VAL A 125 17.86 15.64 4.50
N PRO A 126 18.16 15.33 3.23
CA PRO A 126 18.32 16.37 2.21
C PRO A 126 16.98 17.04 1.85
N LEU A 127 17.06 18.24 1.25
CA LEU A 127 15.90 19.03 0.79
C LEU A 127 14.88 18.23 -0.02
N GLU A 128 15.35 17.38 -0.93
CA GLU A 128 14.50 16.58 -1.82
C GLU A 128 13.69 15.51 -1.08
N VAL A 129 14.13 15.11 0.11
CA VAL A 129 13.36 14.27 1.03
C VAL A 129 12.38 15.14 1.82
N ALA A 130 12.83 16.26 2.36
CA ALA A 130 12.01 17.16 3.17
C ALA A 130 10.79 17.71 2.41
N LYS A 131 10.94 18.07 1.13
CA LYS A 131 9.85 18.55 0.25
C LYS A 131 8.68 17.58 0.11
N LYS A 132 8.94 16.28 0.28
CA LYS A 132 7.93 15.22 0.07
C LYS A 132 7.22 14.86 1.38
N LEU A 133 7.68 15.37 2.52
CA LEU A 133 7.02 15.14 3.81
C LEU A 133 5.64 15.82 3.82
N PRO A 134 4.64 15.22 4.49
CA PRO A 134 3.31 15.80 4.57
C PRO A 134 3.29 17.13 5.35
N ASN A 135 4.20 17.27 6.32
CA ASN A 135 4.38 18.48 7.12
C ASN A 135 5.78 19.04 6.88
N GLN A 136 5.90 20.36 6.90
CA GLN A 136 7.20 21.03 6.80
C GLN A 136 8.02 20.81 8.07
N THR A 137 9.34 20.72 7.91
CA THR A 137 10.30 20.64 9.02
C THR A 137 11.21 21.88 9.04
N ILE A 138 12.39 21.85 9.66
CA ILE A 138 13.37 22.94 9.70
C ILE A 138 14.74 22.50 9.16
N ILE A 139 15.55 23.46 8.71
CA ILE A 139 16.95 23.25 8.33
C ILE A 139 17.82 23.09 9.59
N PHE A 140 18.83 22.23 9.52
CA PHE A 140 19.87 22.14 10.54
C PHE A 140 20.71 23.43 10.57
N PRO A 141 20.83 24.09 11.74
CA PRO A 141 21.62 25.30 11.90
C PRO A 141 23.08 25.09 11.47
N HIS A 142 23.65 26.12 10.83
CA HIS A 142 25.07 26.19 10.45
C HIS A 142 25.58 25.04 9.55
N ASP A 143 24.66 24.33 8.89
CA ASP A 143 24.98 23.21 8.01
C ASP A 143 25.33 23.69 6.60
N GLU A 144 26.55 23.38 6.14
CA GLU A 144 26.97 23.71 4.77
C GLU A 144 26.15 22.95 3.71
N LYS A 145 25.65 21.76 4.05
CA LYS A 145 24.83 20.91 3.16
C LYS A 145 23.35 21.28 3.16
N ARG A 146 22.92 22.18 4.06
CA ARG A 146 21.53 22.63 4.24
C ARG A 146 20.55 21.46 4.41
N GLU A 147 20.94 20.47 5.21
CA GLU A 147 20.11 19.32 5.54
C GLU A 147 19.00 19.69 6.54
N TYR A 148 17.93 18.91 6.57
CA TYR A 148 16.69 19.14 7.31
C TYR A 148 16.54 18.13 8.44
N LEU A 149 15.85 18.51 9.52
CA LEU A 149 15.73 17.68 10.72
C LEU A 149 14.45 16.85 10.75
N ILE A 150 14.52 15.63 11.27
CA ILE A 150 13.38 14.81 11.68
C ILE A 150 13.74 14.11 13.01
N GLU A 151 12.74 13.74 13.81
CA GLU A 151 12.99 13.13 15.13
C GLU A 151 12.00 12.01 15.41
N ILE A 152 12.46 11.01 16.17
CA ILE A 152 11.62 9.96 16.76
C ILE A 152 12.02 9.84 18.23
N ASP A 153 11.10 10.17 19.12
CA ASP A 153 11.36 10.21 20.56
C ASP A 153 10.95 8.92 21.29
N ASN A 154 11.63 8.61 22.41
CA ASN A 154 11.36 7.45 23.26
C ASN A 154 11.67 7.73 24.75
N MET A 155 10.98 8.71 25.36
CA MET A 155 11.19 9.07 26.78
C MET A 155 10.37 8.26 27.81
N ILE A 156 9.30 7.57 27.41
CA ILE A 156 8.33 6.97 28.35
C ILE A 156 8.96 5.93 29.29
N ARG A 157 9.91 5.13 28.81
CA ARG A 157 10.54 4.08 29.64
C ARG A 157 11.21 4.68 30.88
N LYS A 158 11.96 5.78 30.72
CA LYS A 158 12.71 6.42 31.81
C LYS A 158 11.76 7.06 32.82
N ALA A 159 10.63 7.60 32.34
CA ALA A 159 9.60 8.17 33.19
C ALA A 159 8.94 7.17 34.15
N LEU A 160 8.91 5.87 33.82
CA LEU A 160 8.34 4.84 34.68
C LEU A 160 9.24 4.49 35.89
N ARG A 161 10.49 4.99 35.93
CA ARG A 161 11.47 4.70 36.99
C ARG A 161 12.10 5.98 37.55
N PRO A 162 11.28 6.88 38.13
CA PRO A 162 11.77 8.13 38.68
C PRO A 162 12.78 7.90 39.82
N ASP A 163 12.64 6.81 40.58
CA ASP A 163 13.60 6.40 41.62
C ASP A 163 15.05 6.32 41.11
N TYR A 164 15.23 5.96 39.85
CA TYR A 164 16.55 5.78 39.24
C TYR A 164 16.97 6.96 38.34
N TYR A 165 16.04 7.57 37.59
CA TYR A 165 16.39 8.58 36.58
C TYR A 165 16.29 10.05 37.04
N HIS A 166 15.63 10.33 38.16
CA HIS A 166 15.30 11.70 38.63
C HIS A 166 16.51 12.55 39.07
N ASN A 167 17.71 11.96 39.21
CA ASN A 167 18.93 12.69 39.59
C ASN A 167 19.98 12.78 38.46
N THR A 168 19.68 12.25 37.27
CA THR A 168 20.67 12.05 36.19
C THR A 168 20.43 12.87 34.93
N MET A 169 19.34 13.64 34.85
CA MET A 169 19.01 14.40 33.65
C MET A 169 18.76 15.88 33.97
N PRO A 170 19.43 16.85 33.32
CA PRO A 170 19.17 18.26 33.58
C PRO A 170 17.78 18.66 33.01
N GLY A 171 16.92 19.29 33.83
CA GLY A 171 15.63 19.85 33.39
C GLY A 171 14.38 19.12 33.92
N ASP A 172 14.47 18.59 35.14
CA ASP A 172 13.57 17.58 35.75
C ASP A 172 12.06 17.83 35.66
N ASP A 173 11.61 19.08 35.56
CA ASP A 173 10.17 19.41 35.54
C ASP A 173 9.56 19.45 34.11
N GLU A 174 10.35 19.62 33.05
CA GLU A 174 9.82 19.90 31.70
C GLU A 174 9.86 18.68 30.76
N LEU A 175 10.88 17.81 30.88
CA LEU A 175 11.02 16.58 30.09
C LEU A 175 10.36 15.36 30.75
N PHE A 176 10.41 15.27 32.08
CA PHE A 176 9.78 14.20 32.86
C PHE A 176 8.52 14.65 33.60
N GLY A 177 8.12 15.91 33.41
CA GLY A 177 6.87 16.43 33.92
C GLY A 177 5.67 15.64 33.39
N VAL A 178 4.63 15.53 34.22
CA VAL A 178 3.40 14.77 33.91
C VAL A 178 2.82 15.14 32.55
N HIS A 179 2.84 16.42 32.18
CA HIS A 179 2.34 16.89 30.88
C HIS A 179 3.15 16.35 29.69
N HIS A 180 4.48 16.27 29.82
CA HIS A 180 5.32 15.73 28.76
C HIS A 180 5.08 14.22 28.61
N ILE A 181 5.00 13.50 29.73
CA ILE A 181 4.74 12.06 29.72
C ILE A 181 3.35 11.73 29.16
N ASP A 182 2.32 12.50 29.53
CA ASP A 182 0.97 12.33 28.98
C ASP A 182 0.95 12.51 27.46
N HIS A 183 1.65 13.52 26.93
CA HIS A 183 1.77 13.71 25.48
C HIS A 183 2.48 12.54 24.81
N CYS A 184 3.57 12.02 25.40
CA CYS A 184 4.29 10.87 24.85
C CYS A 184 3.40 9.63 24.84
N VAL A 185 2.66 9.36 25.93
CA VAL A 185 1.72 8.24 26.02
C VAL A 185 0.66 8.35 24.93
N ASP A 186 0.13 9.56 24.69
CA ASP A 186 -0.82 9.79 23.60
C ASP A 186 -0.19 9.58 22.22
N ALA A 187 1.06 10.02 21.99
CA ALA A 187 1.78 9.78 20.75
C ALA A 187 1.99 8.28 20.48
N ILE A 188 2.35 7.49 21.50
CA ILE A 188 2.43 6.02 21.38
C ILE A 188 1.06 5.43 21.08
N ARG A 189 0.00 5.84 21.79
CA ARG A 189 -1.37 5.39 21.52
C ARG A 189 -1.76 5.66 20.07
N GLN A 190 -1.50 6.86 19.55
CA GLN A 190 -1.75 7.22 18.15
C GLN A 190 -0.95 6.32 17.19
N SER A 191 0.33 6.08 17.46
CA SER A 191 1.18 5.18 16.65
C SER A 191 0.67 3.74 16.62
N LEU A 192 0.25 3.19 17.77
CA LEU A 192 -0.37 1.87 17.87
C LEU A 192 -1.71 1.80 17.13
N MET A 193 -2.50 2.88 17.14
CA MET A 193 -3.74 2.98 16.36
C MET A 193 -3.51 3.15 14.85
N CYS A 194 -2.36 3.68 14.42
CA CYS A 194 -1.99 3.76 13.01
C CYS A 194 -1.48 2.43 12.46
N THR A 195 -0.85 1.60 13.30
CA THR A 195 -0.19 0.37 12.89
C THR A 195 -0.95 -0.90 13.26
N VAL A 196 -2.05 -0.78 14.02
CA VAL A 196 -2.90 -1.83 14.62
C VAL A 196 -2.53 -3.24 14.19
N ASP A 197 -2.04 -4.00 15.16
CA ASP A 197 -1.80 -5.42 14.99
C ASP A 197 -3.11 -6.22 15.02
N VAL A 198 -3.41 -6.91 13.92
CA VAL A 198 -4.60 -7.75 13.76
C VAL A 198 -4.34 -9.23 14.08
N SER A 199 -3.17 -9.55 14.62
CA SER A 199 -2.82 -10.90 15.07
C SER A 199 -3.73 -11.32 16.22
N VAL A 200 -4.24 -12.55 16.14
CA VAL A 200 -5.28 -13.02 17.07
C VAL A 200 -4.63 -13.74 18.25
N LEU A 201 -4.89 -13.25 19.46
CA LEU A 201 -4.61 -13.98 20.68
C LEU A 201 -5.53 -15.20 20.77
N THR A 202 -4.94 -16.37 21.02
CA THR A 202 -5.70 -17.62 21.17
C THR A 202 -5.91 -17.95 22.64
N TRP A 203 -6.94 -18.72 22.95
CA TRP A 203 -7.22 -19.16 24.31
C TRP A 203 -6.97 -20.66 24.45
N GLY A 204 -6.45 -21.08 25.60
CA GLY A 204 -6.20 -22.49 25.89
C GLY A 204 -6.46 -22.80 27.36
N TRP A 205 -6.64 -24.09 27.67
CA TRP A 205 -6.67 -24.56 29.06
C TRP A 205 -5.26 -24.57 29.65
N ASP A 206 -5.09 -23.96 30.82
CA ASP A 206 -3.85 -24.04 31.61
C ASP A 206 -4.04 -25.03 32.76
N GLU A 207 -3.23 -26.09 32.78
CA GLU A 207 -3.35 -27.15 33.79
C GLU A 207 -2.90 -26.70 35.19
N GLY A 208 -1.95 -25.76 35.27
CA GLY A 208 -1.45 -25.27 36.55
C GLY A 208 -2.46 -24.39 37.28
N ARG A 209 -3.15 -23.52 36.53
CA ARG A 209 -4.17 -22.59 37.05
C ARG A 209 -5.60 -23.14 36.95
N ARG A 210 -5.79 -24.27 36.27
CA ARG A 210 -7.09 -24.95 36.05
C ARG A 210 -8.16 -24.00 35.49
N MET A 211 -7.78 -23.18 34.52
CA MET A 211 -8.68 -22.23 33.86
C MET A 211 -8.24 -21.96 32.42
N HIS A 212 -9.14 -21.39 31.62
CA HIS A 212 -8.78 -20.87 30.31
C HIS A 212 -7.98 -19.57 30.45
N LEU A 213 -6.82 -19.51 29.80
CA LEU A 213 -5.95 -18.35 29.74
C LEU A 213 -5.68 -17.99 28.28
N GLU A 214 -5.45 -16.71 28.04
CA GLU A 214 -4.91 -16.23 26.78
C GLU A 214 -3.47 -16.74 26.58
N LYS A 215 -3.16 -17.13 25.36
CA LYS A 215 -1.80 -17.38 24.90
C LYS A 215 -1.29 -16.08 24.28
N GLY A 216 -0.52 -15.31 25.05
CA GLY A 216 0.09 -14.08 24.56
C GLY A 216 1.26 -14.29 23.60
N THR A 217 1.87 -15.47 23.58
CA THR A 217 3.03 -15.81 22.74
C THR A 217 2.60 -16.22 21.32
N VAL A 218 2.00 -15.30 20.56
CA VAL A 218 1.54 -15.55 19.18
C VAL A 218 2.51 -14.98 18.14
N LEU A 219 2.26 -15.30 16.87
CA LEU A 219 2.99 -14.77 15.73
C LEU A 219 2.36 -13.46 15.28
N HIS A 220 3.22 -12.48 15.01
CA HIS A 220 2.85 -11.14 14.60
C HIS A 220 3.54 -10.80 13.28
N THR A 221 2.88 -10.01 12.44
CA THR A 221 3.52 -9.44 11.24
C THR A 221 4.11 -8.09 11.61
N CYS A 222 5.42 -7.95 11.51
CA CYS A 222 6.14 -6.73 11.85
C CYS A 222 6.80 -6.14 10.62
N ARG A 223 6.98 -4.81 10.62
CA ARG A 223 7.96 -4.17 9.73
C ARG A 223 9.35 -4.44 10.28
N ASN A 224 10.32 -4.74 9.42
CA ASN A 224 11.68 -4.99 9.84
C ASN A 224 12.26 -3.70 10.47
N PHE A 225 12.32 -3.68 11.80
CA PHE A 225 12.78 -2.54 12.57
C PHE A 225 14.28 -2.27 12.36
N ASP A 226 15.07 -3.34 12.26
CA ASP A 226 16.52 -3.27 12.19
C ASP A 226 17.00 -2.48 10.95
N LYS A 227 16.38 -2.70 9.78
CA LYS A 227 16.71 -1.95 8.55
C LYS A 227 16.42 -0.46 8.66
N VAL A 228 15.27 -0.11 9.27
CA VAL A 228 14.90 1.30 9.47
C VAL A 228 15.82 1.94 10.50
N ARG A 229 16.16 1.22 11.57
CA ARG A 229 17.09 1.67 12.61
C ARG A 229 18.47 1.94 12.04
N ASP A 230 19.00 1.01 11.25
CA ASP A 230 20.35 1.12 10.72
C ASP A 230 20.46 2.30 9.73
N TRP A 231 19.44 2.51 8.88
CA TRP A 231 19.36 3.72 8.04
C TRP A 231 19.34 5.00 8.88
N ALA A 232 18.52 5.07 9.92
CA ALA A 232 18.43 6.26 10.76
C ALA A 232 19.74 6.53 11.53
N ARG A 233 20.45 5.48 11.97
CA ARG A 233 21.78 5.60 12.58
C ARG A 233 22.82 6.18 11.61
N GLU A 234 22.78 5.79 10.33
CA GLU A 234 23.68 6.34 9.31
C GLU A 234 23.44 7.83 9.02
N HIS A 235 22.23 8.32 9.29
CA HIS A 235 21.81 9.70 9.01
C HIS A 235 21.63 10.54 10.28
N MET A 236 22.06 10.03 11.43
CA MET A 236 21.89 10.70 12.72
C MET A 236 22.73 11.98 12.80
N VAL A 237 22.22 12.99 13.49
CA VAL A 237 22.98 14.20 13.79
C VAL A 237 24.00 13.89 14.88
N THR A 238 25.28 14.03 14.54
CA THR A 238 26.41 13.88 15.49
C THR A 238 26.89 15.21 16.06
N GLU A 239 26.39 16.32 15.54
CA GLU A 239 26.79 17.69 15.88
C GLU A 239 25.79 18.32 16.85
N GLY A 240 26.22 19.31 17.64
CA GLY A 240 25.31 20.02 18.54
C GLY A 240 24.23 20.79 17.76
N PHE A 241 22.98 20.66 18.19
CA PHE A 241 21.86 21.42 17.62
C PHE A 241 21.73 22.79 18.28
N ASP A 242 21.94 23.86 17.53
CA ASP A 242 21.74 25.25 17.99
C ASP A 242 20.25 25.63 17.91
N SER A 243 19.50 25.35 18.97
CA SER A 243 18.07 25.66 19.05
C SER A 243 17.75 27.16 19.04
N GLY A 244 18.75 28.04 19.21
CA GLY A 244 18.57 29.49 19.19
C GLY A 244 18.62 30.09 17.78
N PHE A 245 19.06 29.32 16.78
CA PHE A 245 19.20 29.79 15.42
C PHE A 245 17.91 29.66 14.62
N ARG A 246 17.49 30.75 13.98
CA ARG A 246 16.36 30.77 13.04
C ARG A 246 16.85 31.16 11.65
N GLU A 247 16.65 30.27 10.69
CA GLU A 247 16.85 30.56 9.27
C GLU A 247 15.81 31.58 8.81
N MET A 248 16.28 32.72 8.29
CA MET A 248 15.43 33.82 7.84
C MET A 248 15.13 33.74 6.35
N ASN A 249 15.83 32.91 5.57
CA ASN A 249 15.47 32.65 4.17
C ASN A 249 15.19 31.16 3.99
N TYR A 250 14.04 30.73 4.50
CA TYR A 250 13.68 29.32 4.54
C TYR A 250 13.25 28.82 3.14
N PRO A 251 13.95 27.86 2.52
CA PRO A 251 13.68 27.47 1.13
C PRO A 251 12.28 26.87 0.91
N LEU A 252 11.64 26.34 1.95
CA LEU A 252 10.30 25.76 1.86
C LEU A 252 9.17 26.74 2.22
N ASP A 253 9.50 27.95 2.69
CA ASP A 253 8.53 28.99 3.02
C ASP A 253 8.97 30.34 2.46
N ARG A 254 8.30 30.77 1.39
CA ARG A 254 8.60 32.03 0.69
C ARG A 254 8.36 33.26 1.57
N ASP A 255 7.46 33.18 2.53
CA ASP A 255 7.08 34.33 3.37
C ASP A 255 8.17 34.67 4.39
N THR A 256 9.12 33.77 4.60
CA THR A 256 10.26 34.04 5.49
C THR A 256 11.29 34.97 4.86
N TRP A 257 11.38 35.04 3.53
CA TRP A 257 12.50 35.69 2.82
C TRP A 257 12.49 37.22 2.96
N LEU A 258 13.45 37.75 3.73
CA LEU A 258 13.54 39.19 4.03
C LEU A 258 13.84 40.08 2.82
N ALA A 259 14.44 39.51 1.76
CA ALA A 259 14.77 40.23 0.52
C ALA A 259 13.89 39.83 -0.68
N GLY A 260 12.83 39.04 -0.44
CA GLY A 260 12.01 38.42 -1.49
C GLY A 260 12.56 37.07 -1.98
N TYR A 261 11.67 36.22 -2.48
CA TYR A 261 12.01 34.89 -3.01
C TYR A 261 12.48 34.99 -4.47
N ASN A 262 13.78 34.75 -4.72
CA ASN A 262 14.38 34.83 -6.06
C ASN A 262 14.21 33.55 -6.90
N GLY A 263 13.71 32.45 -6.31
CA GLY A 263 13.43 31.21 -7.03
C GLY A 263 14.61 30.26 -7.20
N GLU A 264 15.78 30.57 -6.63
CA GLU A 264 16.97 29.72 -6.60
C GLU A 264 17.08 28.92 -5.29
#